data_AF-A0A8S3ZKT8-F1
#
_entry.id   AF-A0A8S3ZKT8-F1
#
_cell.length_a   1.000
_cell.length_b   1.000
_cell.length_c   1.000
_cell.angle_alpha   90.00
_cell.angle_beta   90.00
_cell.angle_gamma   90.00
#
_symmetry.space_group_name_H-M   'P 1'
#
loop_
_entity.id
_entity.type
_entity.pdbx_description
1 polymer ?
#
loop_
_entity_poly.entity_id
_entity_poly.type
_entity_poly.pdbx_seq_one_letter_code
_entity_poly.pdbx_strand_id
1 'polypeptide(L)'
;QCIKIGWKPKYGQFDILPLVLSAAGSDPEWFEIPHDLVLEVNMKHPKYPWFADLGLKWYALPAVSGMLFDCGGLEFPACPFNGWYMGTEIGARDFCDPNRYNMLE
;
A
#
# COMPACT_ATOMS: atom_id res chain seq x y z
N GLN A 1 -14.37 -1.23 1.21
CA GLN A 1 -15.05 -1.63 -0.04
C GLN A 1 -14.77 -3.10 -0.38
N CYS A 2 -13.52 -3.58 -0.31
CA CYS A 2 -13.16 -4.98 -0.59
C CYS A 2 -14.03 -6.04 0.14
N ILE A 3 -14.35 -5.81 1.43
CA ILE A 3 -15.23 -6.71 2.19
C ILE A 3 -16.64 -6.83 1.55
N LYS A 4 -17.17 -5.73 1.00
CA LYS A 4 -18.50 -5.70 0.38
C LYS A 4 -18.56 -6.53 -0.91
N ILE A 5 -17.43 -6.67 -1.61
CA ILE A 5 -17.30 -7.46 -2.84
C ILE A 5 -16.75 -8.87 -2.56
N GLY A 6 -16.71 -9.30 -1.29
CA GLY A 6 -16.45 -10.69 -0.90
C GLY A 6 -15.03 -11.00 -0.41
N TRP A 7 -14.12 -10.02 -0.37
CA TRP A 7 -12.78 -10.24 0.22
C TRP A 7 -12.89 -10.46 1.74
N LYS A 8 -12.16 -11.46 2.25
CA LYS A 8 -12.17 -11.82 3.67
C LYS A 8 -11.01 -11.11 4.40
N PRO A 9 -11.29 -10.20 5.34
CA PRO A 9 -10.25 -9.52 6.11
C PRO A 9 -9.53 -10.50 7.05
N LYS A 10 -8.23 -10.31 7.25
CA LYS A 10 -7.43 -11.11 8.20
C LYS A 10 -7.27 -10.44 9.57
N TYR A 11 -7.66 -9.16 9.68
CA TYR A 11 -7.64 -8.34 10.89
C TYR A 11 -6.24 -8.13 11.48
N GLY A 12 -5.21 -8.19 10.65
CA GLY A 12 -3.85 -7.76 10.99
C GLY A 12 -3.63 -6.26 10.76
N GLN A 13 -2.62 -5.70 11.43
CA GLN A 13 -2.24 -4.29 11.25
C GLN A 13 -1.67 -3.99 9.86
N PHE A 14 -1.03 -4.99 9.24
CA PHE A 14 -0.34 -4.87 7.95
C PHE A 14 -0.88 -5.86 6.92
N ASP A 15 -2.20 -6.07 6.90
CA ASP A 15 -2.84 -6.91 5.88
C ASP A 15 -2.76 -6.25 4.51
N ILE A 16 -2.10 -6.91 3.56
CA ILE A 16 -2.09 -6.46 2.15
C ILE A 16 -3.49 -6.57 1.57
N LEU A 17 -4.01 -5.44 1.08
CA LEU A 17 -5.31 -5.38 0.42
C LEU A 17 -5.25 -6.10 -0.95
N PRO A 18 -6.37 -6.69 -1.41
CA PRO A 18 -6.45 -7.23 -2.76
C PRO A 18 -6.45 -6.09 -3.79
N LEU A 19 -6.06 -6.40 -5.01
CA LEU A 19 -6.35 -5.55 -6.16
C LEU A 19 -7.86 -5.55 -6.40
N VAL A 20 -8.41 -4.39 -6.78
CA VAL A 20 -9.79 -4.26 -7.23
C VAL A 20 -9.74 -3.68 -8.65
N LEU A 21 -10.07 -4.50 -9.65
CA LEU A 21 -9.85 -4.19 -11.05
C LEU A 21 -11.19 -4.16 -11.79
N SER A 22 -11.37 -3.16 -12.65
CA SER A 22 -12.49 -3.07 -13.60
C SER A 22 -11.93 -3.07 -15.01
N ALA A 23 -12.55 -3.83 -15.90
CA ALA A 23 -12.17 -3.94 -17.30
C ALA A 23 -13.36 -3.59 -18.21
N ALA A 24 -13.13 -2.72 -19.19
CA ALA A 24 -14.11 -2.31 -20.20
C ALA A 24 -15.48 -1.87 -19.62
N GLY A 25 -15.49 -1.24 -18.44
CA GLY A 25 -16.70 -0.77 -17.78
C GLY A 25 -17.51 -1.84 -17.04
N SER A 26 -16.97 -3.06 -16.92
CA SER A 26 -17.56 -4.13 -16.11
C SER A 26 -17.46 -3.83 -14.62
N ASP A 27 -18.31 -4.47 -13.83
CA ASP A 27 -18.24 -4.41 -12.38
C ASP A 27 -16.85 -4.81 -11.87
N PRO A 28 -16.36 -4.19 -10.78
CA PRO A 28 -15.04 -4.47 -10.27
C PRO A 28 -14.96 -5.86 -9.61
N GLU A 29 -13.89 -6.57 -9.91
CA GLU A 29 -13.54 -7.85 -9.29
C GLU A 29 -12.28 -7.70 -8.41
N TRP A 30 -12.17 -8.50 -7.36
CA TRP A 30 -10.99 -8.47 -6.49
C TRP A 30 -10.05 -9.65 -6.74
N PHE A 31 -8.75 -9.40 -6.59
CA PHE A 31 -7.68 -10.39 -6.79
C PHE A 31 -6.66 -10.27 -5.67
N GLU A 32 -6.34 -11.38 -4.99
CA GLU A 32 -5.24 -11.40 -4.04
C GLU A 32 -3.89 -11.28 -4.77
N ILE A 33 -3.00 -10.44 -4.24
CA ILE A 33 -1.62 -10.36 -4.71
C ILE A 33 -0.85 -11.55 -4.12
N PRO A 34 -0.16 -12.36 -4.95
CA PRO A 34 0.72 -13.41 -4.46
C PRO A 34 1.73 -12.84 -3.44
N HIS A 35 1.84 -13.47 -2.27
CA HIS A 35 2.67 -12.97 -1.16
C HIS A 35 4.16 -12.89 -1.51
N ASP A 36 4.62 -13.78 -2.38
CA ASP A 36 5.99 -13.83 -2.90
C ASP A 36 6.35 -12.63 -3.81
N LEU A 37 5.36 -11.91 -4.32
CA LEU A 37 5.56 -10.67 -5.07
C LEU A 37 5.62 -9.42 -4.18
N VAL A 38 5.24 -9.52 -2.91
CA VAL A 38 5.18 -8.38 -1.99
C VAL A 38 6.42 -8.36 -1.11
N LEU A 39 7.40 -7.54 -1.50
CA LEU A 39 8.58 -7.30 -0.67
C LEU A 39 8.24 -6.33 0.47
N GLU A 40 8.41 -6.78 1.71
CA GLU A 40 8.28 -5.96 2.92
C GLU A 40 9.62 -5.79 3.63
N VAL A 41 9.84 -4.60 4.22
CA VAL A 41 10.99 -4.28 5.05
C VAL A 41 10.54 -4.17 6.50
N ASN A 42 11.14 -5.00 7.37
CA ASN A 42 10.94 -4.91 8.82
C ASN A 42 11.77 -3.76 9.38
N MET A 43 11.14 -2.89 10.17
CA MET A 43 11.78 -1.70 10.69
C MET A 43 12.62 -2.03 11.92
N LYS A 44 13.86 -1.55 11.91
CA LYS A 44 14.82 -1.67 13.02
C LYS A 44 15.57 -0.37 13.16
N HIS A 45 15.91 0.01 14.37
CA HIS A 45 16.75 1.17 14.60
C HIS A 45 18.20 0.74 14.85
N PRO A 46 19.21 1.34 14.19
CA PRO A 46 20.61 0.89 14.26
C PRO A 46 21.21 0.95 15.66
N LYS A 47 20.66 1.83 16.52
CA LYS A 47 21.11 2.01 17.92
C LYS A 47 20.12 1.49 18.96
N TYR A 48 18.86 1.26 18.59
CA TYR A 48 17.78 0.99 19.55
C TYR A 48 17.15 -0.36 19.23
N PRO A 49 17.64 -1.47 19.82
CA PRO A 49 17.14 -2.81 19.54
C PRO A 49 15.65 -2.98 19.81
N TRP A 50 15.13 -2.32 20.86
CA TRP A 50 13.71 -2.33 21.24
C TRP A 50 12.78 -1.86 20.12
N PHE A 51 13.28 -1.10 19.14
CA PHE A 51 12.46 -0.63 18.03
C PHE A 51 11.93 -1.78 17.18
N ALA A 52 12.68 -2.90 17.08
CA ALA A 52 12.23 -4.09 16.38
C ALA A 52 11.00 -4.75 17.05
N ASP A 53 10.85 -4.56 18.36
CA ASP A 53 9.76 -5.15 19.15
C ASP A 53 8.42 -4.45 18.88
N LEU A 54 8.44 -3.26 18.25
CA LEU A 54 7.23 -2.59 17.77
C LEU A 54 6.55 -3.34 16.62
N GLY A 55 7.24 -4.29 15.97
CA GLY A 55 6.68 -5.09 14.89
C GLY A 55 6.33 -4.30 13.62
N LEU A 56 6.88 -3.09 13.47
CA LEU A 56 6.62 -2.22 12.32
C LEU A 56 7.27 -2.80 11.06
N LYS A 57 6.54 -2.76 9.95
CA LYS A 57 7.03 -3.10 8.62
C LYS A 57 6.36 -2.26 7.56
N TRP A 58 6.95 -2.19 6.38
CA TRP A 58 6.38 -1.48 5.24
C TRP A 58 6.72 -2.16 3.91
N TYR A 59 5.84 -2.06 2.93
CA TYR A 59 6.10 -2.57 1.58
C TYR A 59 7.15 -1.71 0.87
N ALA A 60 8.02 -2.34 0.07
CA ALA A 60 9.16 -1.65 -0.54
C ALA A 60 8.79 -0.82 -1.79
N LEU A 61 7.66 -1.13 -2.43
CA LEU A 61 7.28 -0.58 -3.73
C LEU A 61 6.15 0.45 -3.60
N PRO A 62 6.42 1.77 -3.68
CA PRO A 62 5.37 2.77 -3.77
C PRO A 62 4.80 2.80 -5.20
N ALA A 63 3.57 2.33 -5.37
CA ALA A 63 2.87 2.36 -6.65
C ALA A 63 1.58 3.18 -6.55
N VAL A 64 1.42 4.14 -7.46
CA VAL A 64 0.18 4.92 -7.61
C VAL A 64 -0.66 4.25 -8.69
N SER A 65 -1.91 3.91 -8.37
CA SER A 65 -2.81 3.15 -9.27
C SER A 65 -4.17 3.81 -9.52
N GLY A 66 -4.40 5.02 -9.00
CA GLY A 66 -5.69 5.72 -9.07
C GLY A 66 -5.66 7.05 -9.85
N MET A 67 -4.67 7.23 -10.73
CA MET A 67 -4.52 8.43 -11.56
C MET A 67 -4.87 8.15 -13.02
N LEU A 68 -5.25 9.20 -13.74
CA LEU A 68 -5.45 9.20 -15.19
C LEU A 68 -4.24 9.82 -15.87
N PHE A 69 -3.76 9.18 -16.93
CA PHE A 69 -2.72 9.75 -17.79
C PHE A 69 -3.36 10.32 -19.05
N ASP A 70 -3.16 11.62 -19.30
CA ASP A 70 -3.60 12.31 -20.51
C ASP A 70 -2.38 12.59 -21.39
N CYS A 71 -2.48 12.20 -22.67
CA CYS A 71 -1.46 12.51 -23.66
C CYS A 71 -2.09 12.81 -25.02
N GLY A 72 -1.95 14.05 -25.50
CA GLY A 72 -2.37 14.43 -26.85
C GLY A 72 -3.88 14.32 -27.07
N GLY A 73 -4.69 14.48 -26.02
CA GLY A 73 -6.15 14.33 -26.08
C GLY A 73 -6.64 12.88 -25.97
N LEU A 74 -5.74 11.92 -25.69
CA LEU A 74 -6.09 10.55 -25.33
C LEU A 74 -6.00 10.38 -23.81
N GLU A 75 -6.99 9.71 -23.24
CA GLU A 75 -7.06 9.41 -21.83
C GLU A 75 -6.79 7.92 -21.56
N PHE A 76 -5.88 7.65 -20.64
CA PHE A 76 -5.52 6.33 -20.16
C PHE A 76 -5.96 6.21 -18.70
N PRO A 77 -7.18 5.70 -18.42
CA PRO A 77 -7.76 5.69 -17.07
C PRO A 77 -7.16 4.64 -16.13
N ALA A 78 -6.33 3.71 -16.64
CA ALA A 78 -5.67 2.67 -15.88
C ALA A 78 -4.18 2.61 -16.25
N CYS A 79 -3.37 3.44 -15.59
CA CYS A 79 -1.94 3.59 -15.84
C CYS A 79 -1.13 3.54 -14.54
N PRO A 80 -1.08 2.40 -13.82
CA PRO A 80 -0.32 2.32 -12.58
C PRO A 80 1.17 2.53 -12.84
N PHE A 81 1.83 3.30 -11.98
CA PHE A 81 3.26 3.58 -12.06
C PHE A 81 3.88 3.56 -10.67
N ASN A 82 5.19 3.32 -10.62
CA ASN A 82 5.95 3.29 -9.37
C ASN A 82 7.31 3.97 -9.54
N GLY A 83 7.91 4.29 -8.41
CA GLY A 83 9.32 4.65 -8.30
C GLY A 83 9.92 3.93 -7.09
N TRP A 84 10.59 4.69 -6.24
CA TRP A 84 11.07 4.25 -4.93
C TRP A 84 10.72 5.31 -3.89
N TYR A 85 10.63 4.88 -2.63
CA TYR A 85 10.22 5.75 -1.54
C TYR A 85 11.26 6.83 -1.23
N MET A 86 10.77 8.02 -0.87
CA MET A 86 11.49 8.94 0.00
C MET A 86 11.18 8.60 1.46
N GLY A 87 12.21 8.45 2.29
CA GLY A 87 12.04 7.89 3.65
C GLY A 87 11.04 8.63 4.55
N THR A 88 10.81 9.93 4.34
CA THR A 88 9.82 10.72 5.10
C THR A 88 8.38 10.37 4.76
N GLU A 89 8.10 9.80 3.58
CA GLU A 89 6.76 9.30 3.24
C GLU A 89 6.35 8.22 4.26
N ILE A 90 7.24 7.27 4.52
CA ILE A 90 6.99 6.19 5.49
C ILE A 90 7.13 6.72 6.92
N GLY A 91 8.32 7.24 7.26
CA GLY A 91 8.69 7.54 8.64
C GLY A 91 7.91 8.70 9.27
N ALA A 92 7.58 9.73 8.49
CA ALA A 92 6.84 10.88 9.00
C ALA A 92 5.33 10.74 8.70
N ARG A 93 4.95 10.46 7.45
CA ARG A 93 3.53 10.48 7.07
C ARG A 93 2.80 9.19 7.44
N ASP A 94 3.31 8.04 7.00
CA ASP A 94 2.61 6.78 7.24
C ASP A 94 2.62 6.37 8.72
N PHE A 95 3.77 6.50 9.40
CA PHE A 95 3.90 6.11 10.80
C PHE A 95 3.45 7.17 11.80
N CYS A 96 3.69 8.47 11.56
CA CYS A 96 3.48 9.49 12.59
C CYS A 96 2.26 10.39 12.40
N ASP A 97 1.62 10.42 11.22
CA ASP A 97 0.39 11.23 11.07
C ASP A 97 -0.72 10.69 12.02
N PRO A 98 -1.44 11.55 12.78
CA PRO A 98 -2.43 11.13 13.78
C PRO A 98 -3.62 10.33 13.22
N ASN A 99 -3.90 10.47 11.93
CA ASN A 99 -4.97 9.75 11.23
C ASN A 99 -4.44 8.51 10.47
N ARG A 100 -3.18 8.13 10.68
CA ARG A 100 -2.54 6.93 10.12
C ARG A 100 -2.16 5.98 11.26
N TYR A 101 -0.93 5.49 11.30
CA TYR A 101 -0.52 4.57 12.37
C TYR A 101 -0.30 5.29 13.72
N ASN A 102 -0.07 6.60 13.72
CA ASN A 102 0.06 7.43 14.93
C ASN A 102 1.03 6.87 15.99
N MET A 103 2.24 6.49 15.58
CA MET A 103 3.25 5.83 16.41
C MET A 103 4.23 6.79 17.11
N LEU A 104 3.83 8.05 17.33
CA LEU A 104 4.73 9.09 17.83
C LEU A 104 4.82 9.14 19.37
N GLU A 105 3.77 8.70 20.08
CA GLU A 105 3.68 8.71 21.55
C GLU A 105 4.12 7.40 22.20
#